data_AF-X1BGE0-F1
#
_entry.id   AF-X1BGE0-F1
#
_cell.length_a   1.000
_cell.length_b   1.000
_cell.length_c   1.000
_cell.angle_alpha   90.00
_cell.angle_beta   90.00
_cell.angle_gamma   90.00
#
_symmetry.space_group_name_H-M   'P 1'
#
loop_
_entity.id
_entity.type
_entity.pdbx_description
1 polymer ?
#
loop_
_entity_poly.entity_id
_entity_poly.type
_entity_poly.pdbx_seq_one_letter_code
_entity_poly.pdbx_strand_id
1 'polypeptide(L)'
;LEDASLQKKLLTDIAFMATVGMQPIIVHGGGKAITKAMNDAGLEPVWVQGRRYTDQRTLTIAEHTLVHKINTPVCETLTELGCSPMGLHSLSSCVLFAETLRLAGEDGRKLDLGLVGQVAEINAQLLKTLCADVKIDQQSFVDLAD
;
A
#
# COMPACT_ATOMS: atom_id res chain seq x y z
N LEU A 1 7.59 8.85 3.18
CA LEU A 1 8.04 8.32 1.88
C LEU A 1 8.40 9.41 0.86
N GLU A 2 8.12 10.69 1.10
CA GLU A 2 8.38 11.75 0.11
C GLU A 2 9.79 12.34 0.17
N ASP A 3 10.37 12.35 1.37
CA ASP A 3 11.78 12.66 1.57
C ASP A 3 12.56 11.36 1.49
N ALA A 4 13.36 11.22 0.43
CA ALA A 4 14.16 10.03 0.18
C ALA A 4 15.16 9.74 1.31
N SER A 5 15.68 10.77 1.99
CA SER A 5 16.58 10.60 3.14
C SER A 5 15.84 10.03 4.34
N LEU A 6 14.66 10.58 4.65
CA LEU A 6 13.83 10.06 5.75
C LEU A 6 13.30 8.66 5.45
N GLN A 7 12.89 8.39 4.21
CA GLN A 7 12.46 7.06 3.79
C GLN A 7 13.59 6.05 3.95
N LYS A 8 14.80 6.36 3.49
CA LYS A 8 15.95 5.46 3.63
C LYS A 8 16.27 5.18 5.09
N LYS A 9 16.22 6.19 5.96
CA LYS A 9 16.41 5.99 7.42
C LYS A 9 15.35 5.06 8.01
N LEU A 10 14.07 5.31 7.71
CA LEU A 10 12.98 4.45 8.17
C LEU A 10 13.15 3.00 7.71
N LEU A 11 13.50 2.79 6.43
CA LEU A 11 13.72 1.45 5.89
C LEU A 11 14.98 0.80 6.48
N THR A 12 15.99 1.59 6.85
CA THR A 12 17.17 1.10 7.60
C THR A 12 16.77 0.57 8.98
N ASP A 13 15.93 1.30 9.71
CA ASP A 13 15.44 0.87 11.02
C ASP A 13 14.61 -0.43 10.89
N ILE A 14 13.79 -0.51 9.85
CA ILE A 14 12.97 -1.70 9.53
C ILE A 14 13.85 -2.91 9.17
N ALA A 15 14.89 -2.72 8.37
CA ALA A 15 15.89 -3.74 8.06
C ALA A 15 16.62 -4.22 9.33
N PHE A 16 16.95 -3.29 10.23
CA PHE A 16 17.54 -3.63 11.52
C PHE A 16 16.59 -4.48 12.39
N MET A 17 15.30 -4.14 12.46
CA MET A 17 14.31 -4.95 13.18
C MET A 17 14.28 -6.40 12.68
N ALA A 18 14.28 -6.60 11.36
CA ALA A 18 14.34 -7.95 10.80
C ALA A 18 15.65 -8.67 11.12
N THR A 19 16.77 -7.94 11.08
CA THR A 19 18.09 -8.49 11.42
C THR A 19 18.17 -8.98 12.87
N VAL A 20 17.44 -8.34 13.80
CA VAL A 20 17.36 -8.78 15.21
C VAL A 20 16.24 -9.80 15.49
N GLY A 21 15.65 -10.38 14.44
CA GLY A 21 14.69 -11.47 14.53
C GLY A 21 13.22 -11.06 14.61
N MET A 22 12.89 -9.78 14.39
CA MET A 22 11.48 -9.36 14.24
C MET A 22 10.96 -9.68 12.84
N GLN A 23 9.64 -9.74 12.68
CA GLN A 23 8.97 -10.01 11.40
C GLN A 23 8.06 -8.83 11.03
N PRO A 24 8.63 -7.67 10.65
CA PRO A 24 7.83 -6.50 10.32
C PRO A 24 7.01 -6.68 9.05
N ILE A 25 5.77 -6.20 9.12
CA ILE A 25 4.88 -5.99 7.97
C ILE A 25 4.72 -4.48 7.83
N ILE A 26 4.96 -3.96 6.63
CA ILE A 26 4.83 -2.56 6.27
C ILE A 26 3.50 -2.39 5.55
N VAL A 27 2.75 -1.36 5.94
CA VAL A 27 1.57 -0.90 5.21
C VAL A 27 1.85 0.55 4.82
N HIS A 28 1.65 0.88 3.55
CA HIS A 28 1.88 2.23 3.06
C HIS A 28 0.68 2.77 2.28
N GLY A 29 0.50 4.08 2.37
CA GLY A 29 -0.35 4.82 1.43
C GLY A 29 0.48 5.51 0.34
N GLY A 30 -0.22 6.12 -0.61
CA GLY A 30 0.40 6.86 -1.73
C GLY A 30 -0.30 8.17 -2.08
N GLY A 31 -1.15 8.70 -1.19
CA GLY A 31 -2.12 9.76 -1.52
C GLY A 31 -1.56 10.91 -2.35
N LYS A 32 -0.43 11.50 -1.95
CA LYS A 32 0.22 12.61 -2.66
C LYS A 32 0.81 12.19 -4.01
N ALA A 33 1.44 11.03 -4.10
CA ALA A 33 1.94 10.48 -5.36
C ALA A 33 0.80 10.19 -6.34
N ILE A 34 -0.31 9.65 -5.87
CA ILE A 34 -1.49 9.42 -6.71
C ILE A 34 -2.09 10.76 -7.15
N THR A 35 -2.18 11.76 -6.26
CA THR A 35 -2.64 13.11 -6.65
C THR A 35 -1.77 13.69 -7.77
N LYS A 36 -0.45 13.55 -7.65
CA LYS A 36 0.46 13.98 -8.72
C LYS A 36 0.21 13.22 -10.03
N ALA A 37 0.09 11.89 -9.98
CA ALA A 37 -0.16 11.07 -11.16
C ALA A 37 -1.51 11.38 -11.83
N MET A 38 -2.55 11.70 -11.06
CA MET A 38 -3.83 12.16 -11.59
C MET A 38 -3.69 13.49 -12.32
N ASN A 39 -3.03 14.47 -11.70
CA ASN A 39 -2.79 15.79 -12.31
C ASN A 39 -1.98 15.64 -13.62
N ASP A 40 -0.94 14.81 -13.61
CA ASP A 40 -0.12 14.52 -14.81
C ASP A 40 -0.96 13.86 -15.93
N ALA A 41 -2.02 13.13 -15.58
CA ALA A 41 -2.97 12.53 -16.51
C ALA A 41 -4.14 13.45 -16.89
N GLY A 42 -4.13 14.72 -16.45
CA GLY A 42 -5.19 15.70 -16.69
C GLY A 42 -6.49 15.43 -15.93
N LEU A 43 -6.42 14.72 -14.79
CA LEU A 43 -7.55 14.45 -13.90
C LEU A 43 -7.41 15.24 -12.61
N GLU A 44 -8.46 15.95 -12.23
CA GLU A 44 -8.51 16.65 -10.94
C GLU A 44 -9.05 15.71 -9.84
N PRO A 45 -8.34 15.56 -8.71
CA PRO A 45 -8.83 14.76 -7.58
C PRO A 45 -10.08 15.37 -6.94
N VAL A 46 -11.17 14.62 -6.92
CA VAL A 46 -12.39 14.99 -6.19
C VAL A 46 -12.40 14.32 -4.82
N TRP A 47 -12.77 15.07 -3.79
CA TRP A 47 -12.82 14.58 -2.42
C TRP A 47 -14.24 14.61 -1.86
N VAL A 48 -14.66 13.52 -1.24
CA VAL A 48 -15.97 13.34 -0.61
C VAL A 48 -15.72 12.84 0.81
N GLN A 49 -16.09 13.62 1.82
CA GLN A 49 -15.86 13.33 3.25
C GLN A 49 -14.42 12.86 3.57
N GLY A 50 -13.43 13.57 3.05
CA GLY A 50 -12.01 13.27 3.29
C GLY A 50 -11.47 12.05 2.54
N ARG A 51 -12.27 11.39 1.70
CA ARG A 51 -11.86 10.30 0.81
C ARG A 51 -11.85 10.76 -0.63
N ARG A 52 -10.98 10.18 -1.44
CA ARG A 52 -10.95 10.49 -2.87
C ARG A 52 -12.07 9.74 -3.57
N TYR A 53 -12.94 10.46 -4.25
CA TYR A 53 -13.86 9.84 -5.18
C TYR A 53 -13.05 9.11 -6.26
N THR A 54 -13.33 7.82 -6.45
CA THR A 54 -12.49 6.95 -7.25
C THR A 54 -13.33 6.24 -8.31
N ASP A 55 -13.34 6.77 -9.52
CA ASP A 55 -13.89 6.04 -10.68
C ASP A 55 -12.88 5.01 -11.21
N GLN A 56 -13.25 4.28 -12.27
CA GLN A 56 -12.40 3.24 -12.85
C GLN A 56 -11.03 3.78 -13.31
N ARG A 57 -11.01 4.98 -13.91
CA ARG A 57 -9.78 5.59 -14.41
C ARG A 57 -8.87 6.03 -13.26
N THR A 58 -9.47 6.60 -12.22
CA THR A 58 -8.79 6.99 -10.98
C THR A 58 -8.22 5.77 -10.26
N LEU A 59 -8.97 4.67 -10.19
CA LEU A 59 -8.52 3.42 -9.58
C LEU A 59 -7.28 2.87 -10.30
N THR A 60 -7.31 2.80 -11.63
CA THR A 60 -6.16 2.34 -12.43
C THR A 60 -4.91 3.19 -12.19
N ILE A 61 -5.05 4.52 -12.11
CA ILE A 61 -3.92 5.41 -11.79
C ILE A 61 -3.42 5.18 -10.36
N ALA A 62 -4.34 5.03 -9.41
CA ALA A 62 -4.00 4.77 -8.01
C ALA A 62 -3.23 3.46 -7.84
N GLU A 63 -3.76 2.37 -8.37
CA GLU A 63 -3.15 1.04 -8.34
C GLU A 63 -1.75 1.06 -8.97
N HIS A 64 -1.62 1.55 -10.20
CA HIS A 64 -0.33 1.62 -10.89
C HIS A 64 0.68 2.49 -10.13
N THR A 65 0.23 3.62 -9.54
CA THR A 65 1.11 4.50 -8.78
C THR A 65 1.58 3.84 -7.49
N LEU A 66 0.69 3.22 -6.74
CA LEU A 66 1.03 2.52 -5.50
C LEU A 66 2.01 1.39 -5.76
N VAL A 67 1.76 0.57 -6.79
CA VAL A 67 2.62 -0.57 -7.14
C VAL A 67 4.00 -0.12 -7.62
N HIS A 68 4.04 0.74 -8.64
CA HIS A 68 5.30 1.02 -9.35
C HIS A 68 6.08 2.22 -8.83
N LYS A 69 5.41 3.18 -8.16
CA LYS A 69 6.07 4.38 -7.66
C LYS A 69 6.33 4.35 -6.16
N ILE A 70 5.66 3.47 -5.41
CA ILE A 70 5.80 3.38 -3.96
C ILE A 70 6.32 2.01 -3.54
N ASN A 71 5.56 0.94 -3.79
CA ASN A 71 5.86 -0.42 -3.33
C ASN A 71 7.18 -0.94 -3.93
N THR A 72 7.34 -0.82 -5.26
CA THR A 72 8.55 -1.29 -5.95
C THR A 72 9.82 -0.61 -5.41
N PRO A 73 9.92 0.73 -5.31
CA PRO A 73 11.08 1.39 -4.70
C PRO A 73 11.34 1.04 -3.23
N VAL A 74 10.28 0.80 -2.44
CA VAL A 74 10.43 0.33 -1.04
C VAL A 74 11.08 -1.05 -1.02
N CYS A 75 10.60 -1.98 -1.85
CA CYS A 75 11.19 -3.31 -1.97
C CYS A 75 12.63 -3.26 -2.50
N GLU A 76 12.91 -2.42 -3.50
CA GLU A 76 14.28 -2.22 -4.02
C GLU A 76 15.22 -1.72 -2.92
N THR A 77 14.81 -0.70 -2.16
CA THR A 77 15.63 -0.15 -1.07
C THR A 77 15.87 -1.17 0.04
N LEU A 78 14.86 -1.95 0.43
CA LEU A 78 15.03 -3.02 1.41
C LEU A 78 15.97 -4.13 0.88
N THR A 79 15.87 -4.47 -0.41
CA THR A 79 16.79 -5.41 -1.06
C THR A 79 18.24 -4.90 -1.03
N GLU A 80 18.46 -3.61 -1.31
CA GLU A 80 19.77 -2.96 -1.18
C GLU A 80 20.33 -2.99 0.25
N LEU A 81 19.45 -3.01 1.26
CA LEU A 81 19.80 -3.12 2.67
C LEU A 81 20.05 -4.57 3.12
N GLY A 82 20.00 -5.55 2.20
CA GLY A 82 20.25 -6.96 2.48
C GLY A 82 19.01 -7.75 2.90
N CYS A 83 17.82 -7.14 2.79
CA CYS A 83 16.55 -7.81 3.04
C CYS A 83 16.06 -8.59 1.81
N SER A 84 15.04 -9.43 1.99
CA SER A 84 14.32 -10.13 0.92
C SER A 84 12.81 -9.77 0.97
N PRO A 85 12.44 -8.54 0.60
CA PRO A 85 11.05 -8.09 0.69
C PRO A 85 10.15 -8.72 -0.37
N MET A 86 8.88 -8.86 -0.04
CA MET A 86 7.81 -9.29 -0.93
C MET A 86 6.71 -8.21 -0.99
N GLY A 87 6.57 -7.59 -2.16
CA GLY A 87 5.49 -6.64 -2.43
C GLY A 87 4.16 -7.38 -2.63
N LEU A 88 3.19 -7.13 -1.75
CA LEU A 88 1.84 -7.68 -1.83
C LEU A 88 0.86 -6.58 -2.22
N HIS A 89 0.25 -6.74 -3.39
CA HIS A 89 -0.66 -5.74 -3.93
C HIS A 89 -1.66 -6.40 -4.88
N SER A 90 -2.66 -5.64 -5.32
CA SER A 90 -3.75 -6.11 -6.20
C SER A 90 -3.26 -6.72 -7.53
N LEU A 91 -2.14 -6.22 -8.08
CA LEU A 91 -1.52 -6.76 -9.30
C LEU A 91 -0.62 -8.01 -9.08
N SER A 92 -0.49 -8.51 -7.84
CA SER A 92 0.33 -9.69 -7.52
C SER A 92 -0.43 -10.63 -6.57
N SER A 93 0.12 -10.91 -5.38
CA SER A 93 -0.54 -11.67 -4.33
C SER A 93 -1.35 -10.71 -3.45
N CYS A 94 -2.65 -10.63 -3.72
CA CYS A 94 -3.56 -9.83 -2.93
C CYS A 94 -3.87 -10.51 -1.59
N VAL A 95 -3.76 -9.77 -0.49
CA VAL A 95 -4.12 -10.24 0.86
C VAL A 95 -5.22 -9.44 1.52
N LEU A 96 -5.65 -8.33 0.92
CA LEU A 96 -6.74 -7.49 1.41
C LEU A 96 -7.91 -7.59 0.44
N PHE A 97 -9.07 -7.98 0.95
CA PHE A 97 -10.31 -8.02 0.18
C PHE A 97 -11.28 -7.03 0.80
N ALA A 98 -11.91 -6.23 -0.05
CA ALA A 98 -12.77 -5.14 0.36
C ALA A 98 -14.13 -5.21 -0.32
N GLU A 99 -15.14 -4.72 0.39
CA GLU A 99 -16.47 -4.46 -0.16
C GLU A 99 -16.63 -2.96 -0.41
N THR A 100 -17.47 -2.59 -1.36
CA THR A 100 -17.74 -1.17 -1.67
C THR A 100 -18.31 -0.45 -0.47
N LEU A 101 -17.66 0.63 -0.07
CA LEU A 101 -18.12 1.47 1.03
C LEU A 101 -19.19 2.43 0.54
N ARG A 102 -20.29 2.51 1.29
CA ARG A 102 -21.32 3.54 1.12
C ARG A 102 -21.46 4.33 2.41
N LEU A 103 -21.20 5.64 2.34
CA LEU A 103 -21.33 6.55 3.49
C LEU A 103 -22.71 7.22 3.49
N ALA A 104 -23.18 7.59 4.67
CA ALA A 104 -24.36 8.45 4.81
C ALA A 104 -23.94 9.92 4.73
N GLY A 105 -24.63 10.69 3.90
CA GLY A 105 -24.54 12.14 3.84
C GLY A 105 -25.28 12.78 5.02
N GLU A 106 -25.06 14.07 5.23
CA GLU A 106 -25.71 14.86 6.30
C GLU A 106 -27.24 14.89 6.18
N ASP A 107 -27.77 14.70 4.96
CA ASP A 107 -29.18 14.61 4.64
C ASP A 107 -29.75 13.17 4.70
N GLY A 108 -28.93 12.21 5.13
CA GLY A 108 -29.27 10.79 5.19
C GLY A 108 -29.21 10.05 3.84
N ARG A 109 -28.84 10.73 2.74
CA ARG A 109 -28.67 10.07 1.44
C ARG A 109 -27.32 9.36 1.37
N LYS A 110 -27.24 8.26 0.62
CA LYS A 110 -25.96 7.56 0.42
C LYS A 110 -25.06 8.39 -0.49
N LEU A 111 -23.86 8.70 0.00
CA LEU A 111 -22.80 9.31 -0.79
C LEU A 111 -22.15 8.26 -1.68
N ASP A 112 -21.95 8.61 -2.94
CA ASP A 112 -21.20 7.80 -3.89
C ASP A 112 -19.71 8.17 -3.79
N LEU A 113 -18.88 7.17 -3.51
CA LEU A 113 -17.43 7.30 -3.47
C LEU A 113 -16.77 6.64 -4.69
N GLY A 114 -17.56 6.08 -5.60
CA GLY A 114 -17.10 5.20 -6.65
C GLY A 114 -16.59 3.87 -6.07
N LEU A 115 -15.41 3.46 -6.50
CA LEU A 115 -14.76 2.18 -6.19
C LEU A 115 -13.97 2.21 -4.88
N VAL A 116 -14.37 3.04 -3.91
CA VAL A 116 -13.76 3.07 -2.58
C VAL A 116 -14.34 1.95 -1.71
N GLY A 117 -13.46 1.18 -1.09
CA GLY A 117 -13.83 0.03 -0.28
C GLY A 117 -13.63 0.20 1.24
N GLN A 118 -14.13 -0.78 1.97
CA GLN A 118 -13.76 -1.10 3.34
C GLN A 118 -13.27 -2.56 3.37
N VAL A 119 -12.17 -2.82 4.09
CA VAL A 119 -11.64 -4.18 4.25
C VAL A 119 -12.69 -5.08 4.88
N ALA A 120 -13.01 -6.17 4.17
CA ALA A 120 -13.94 -7.21 4.59
C ALA A 120 -13.20 -8.47 5.04
N GLU A 121 -12.08 -8.79 4.38
CA GLU A 121 -11.28 -9.97 4.69
C GLU A 121 -9.78 -9.69 4.50
N ILE A 122 -8.96 -10.35 5.33
CA ILE A 122 -7.50 -10.35 5.24
C ILE A 122 -7.03 -11.81 5.16
N ASN A 123 -6.20 -12.14 4.16
CA ASN A 123 -5.54 -13.44 4.08
C ASN A 123 -4.39 -13.54 5.10
N ALA A 124 -4.77 -13.66 6.38
CA ALA A 124 -3.83 -13.74 7.49
C ALA A 124 -2.98 -15.02 7.47
N GLN A 125 -3.46 -16.09 6.82
CA GLN A 125 -2.69 -17.31 6.68
C GLN A 125 -1.48 -17.08 5.78
N LEU A 126 -1.66 -16.43 4.63
CA LEU A 126 -0.54 -16.09 3.74
C LEU A 126 0.46 -15.17 4.45
N LEU A 127 0.01 -14.14 5.15
CA LEU A 127 0.89 -13.25 5.92
C LEU A 127 1.73 -14.04 6.94
N LYS A 128 1.10 -14.94 7.72
CA LYS A 128 1.81 -15.77 8.70
C LYS A 128 2.82 -16.70 8.04
N THR A 129 2.47 -17.32 6.92
CA THR A 129 3.39 -18.19 6.17
C THR A 129 4.60 -17.41 5.69
N LEU A 130 4.39 -16.23 5.09
CA LEU A 130 5.48 -15.39 4.58
C LEU A 130 6.39 -14.88 5.69
N CYS A 131 5.84 -14.55 6.86
CA CYS A 131 6.66 -14.20 8.02
C CYS A 131 7.41 -15.41 8.59
N ALA A 132 6.81 -16.61 8.60
CA ALA A 132 7.41 -17.80 9.19
C ALA A 132 8.50 -18.45 8.34
N ASP A 133 8.47 -18.29 7.01
CA ASP A 133 9.42 -18.91 6.06
C ASP A 133 10.79 -18.21 5.99
N VAL A 134 11.11 -17.40 7.02
CA VAL A 134 12.40 -16.75 7.20
C VAL A 134 13.43 -17.84 7.54
N LYS A 135 14.10 -18.35 6.51
CA LYS A 135 15.39 -19.02 6.69
C LYS A 135 16.34 -17.99 7.33
N ILE A 136 17.21 -18.48 8.21
CA ILE A 136 18.18 -17.70 9.01
C ILE A 136 19.04 -16.72 8.16
N ASP A 137 19.05 -16.89 6.83
CA ASP A 137 19.83 -16.10 5.86
C ASP A 137 18.98 -15.28 4.87
N GLN A 138 17.63 -15.24 4.96
CA GLN A 138 16.76 -14.44 4.07
C GLN A 138 15.61 -13.76 4.83
N GLN A 139 15.64 -12.43 4.88
CA GLN A 139 14.73 -11.60 5.66
C GLN A 139 13.45 -11.28 4.87
N SER A 140 12.36 -12.00 5.11
CA SER A 140 11.08 -11.80 4.42
C SER A 140 10.33 -10.58 4.95
N PHE A 141 9.95 -9.64 4.07
CA PHE A 141 9.06 -8.51 4.39
C PHE A 141 7.78 -8.60 3.60
N VAL A 142 6.72 -8.06 4.17
CA VAL A 142 5.48 -7.82 3.44
C VAL A 142 5.24 -6.33 3.39
N ASP A 143 5.11 -5.79 2.19
CA ASP A 143 4.71 -4.41 1.97
C ASP A 143 3.33 -4.38 1.32
N LEU A 144 2.35 -3.75 1.99
CA LEU A 144 0.96 -3.65 1.58
C LEU A 144 0.65 -2.24 1.08
N ALA A 145 0.17 -2.17 -0.16
CA ALA A 145 -0.47 -0.98 -0.69
C ALA A 145 -1.96 -0.95 -0.29
N ASP A 146 -2.36 0.08 0.45
CA ASP A 146 -3.77 0.41 0.76
C ASP A 146 -4.50 1.02 -0.45
#